data_AF-A0A3A4NRD2-F1
#
_entry.id   AF-A0A3A4NRD2-F1
#
_cell.length_a   1.000
_cell.length_b   1.000
_cell.length_c   1.000
_cell.angle_alpha   90.00
_cell.angle_beta   90.00
_cell.angle_gamma   90.00
#
_symmetry.space_group_name_H-M   'P 1'
#
loop_
_entity.id
_entity.type
_entity.pdbx_description
1 polymer ?
#
loop_
_entity_poly.entity_id
_entity_poly.type
_entity_poly.pdbx_seq_one_letter_code
_entity_poly.pdbx_strand_id
1 'polypeptide(L)'
;MNQAETAFDSFAIKDCAVVAIATGRRALNLRELREHLASVDPDSIYHHFWGGLLRPRFDDPEFNNDFAAWAYRGLNEGKLAERLGVIDPTDFPDLEDLRRELIDIVEERLEESDVVPWAPHDRQFNFITTHMVVFDTHKRLKDPKELVVAVPHLSLGSIFYHFIDARRRTPNNIDDFRSWLQGYGDFHEKLIQQLASVDPFFPTLAELRDELSAMFKNYFEGAPS
;
A
#
# COMPACT_ATOMS: atom_id res chain seq x y z
N MET A 1 -10.66 42.94 19.61
CA MET A 1 -11.23 42.25 18.44
C MET A 1 -10.51 40.92 18.37
N ASN A 2 -11.11 39.89 18.97
CA ASN A 2 -10.46 38.59 19.13
C ASN A 2 -10.40 37.89 17.77
N GLN A 3 -9.19 37.58 17.32
CA GLN A 3 -8.98 36.59 16.28
C GLN A 3 -9.46 35.25 16.87
N ALA A 4 -10.47 34.66 16.24
CA ALA A 4 -10.78 33.26 16.48
C ALA A 4 -9.62 32.46 15.88
N GLU A 5 -8.70 32.00 16.73
CA GLU A 5 -7.81 30.90 16.37
C GLU A 5 -8.69 29.70 16.04
N THR A 6 -8.88 29.44 14.74
CA THR A 6 -9.31 28.12 14.27
C THR A 6 -8.20 27.14 14.64
N ALA A 7 -8.27 26.58 15.84
CA ALA A 7 -7.41 25.49 16.26
C ALA A 7 -7.81 24.25 15.45
N PHE A 8 -7.24 24.11 14.26
CA PHE A 8 -7.23 22.85 13.55
C PHE A 8 -6.36 21.88 14.37
N ASP A 9 -6.84 20.65 14.57
CA ASP A 9 -6.06 19.66 15.28
C ASP A 9 -4.70 19.48 14.57
N SER A 10 -3.62 19.50 15.37
CA SER A 10 -2.27 19.33 14.85
C SER A 10 -2.11 17.97 14.16
N PHE A 11 -1.39 17.90 13.05
CA PHE A 11 -1.04 16.64 12.41
C PHE A 11 -0.05 15.85 13.26
N ALA A 12 -0.47 14.69 13.75
CA ALA A 12 0.40 13.78 14.49
C ALA A 12 1.20 12.90 13.54
N ILE A 13 2.51 13.14 13.48
CA ILE A 13 3.42 12.25 12.75
C ILE A 13 3.53 10.95 13.55
N LYS A 14 3.09 9.88 12.94
CA LYS A 14 3.23 8.51 13.41
C LYS A 14 4.17 7.76 12.50
N ASP A 15 4.69 6.68 13.01
CA ASP A 15 5.53 5.77 12.27
C ASP A 15 5.05 4.34 12.57
N CYS A 16 5.39 3.41 11.68
CA CYS A 16 4.94 2.04 11.78
C CYS A 16 6.04 1.03 11.43
N ALA A 17 5.89 -0.15 12.01
CA ALA A 17 6.64 -1.33 11.66
C ALA A 17 5.66 -2.49 11.48
N VAL A 18 6.01 -3.42 10.61
CA VAL A 18 5.19 -4.60 10.32
C VAL A 18 5.85 -5.85 10.88
N VAL A 19 5.06 -6.66 11.57
CA VAL A 19 5.44 -7.99 12.04
C VAL A 19 4.78 -9.02 11.15
N ALA A 20 5.59 -9.79 10.44
CA ALA A 20 5.12 -10.87 9.59
C ALA A 20 4.82 -12.11 10.43
N ILE A 21 3.64 -12.68 10.27
CA ILE A 21 3.16 -13.85 11.01
C ILE A 21 2.82 -14.95 9.99
N ALA A 22 3.47 -16.10 10.13
CA ALA A 22 3.14 -17.26 9.30
C ALA A 22 1.74 -17.78 9.66
N THR A 23 0.87 -17.93 8.66
CA THR A 23 -0.48 -18.49 8.88
C THR A 23 -0.47 -20.02 8.97
N GLY A 24 0.64 -20.66 8.58
CA GLY A 24 0.75 -22.12 8.43
C GLY A 24 0.11 -22.68 7.16
N ARG A 25 -0.60 -21.86 6.38
CA ARG A 25 -1.24 -22.26 5.12
C ARG A 25 -0.26 -22.14 3.96
N ARG A 26 -0.28 -23.12 3.08
CA ARG A 26 0.66 -23.22 1.95
C ARG A 26 -0.04 -23.79 0.73
N ALA A 27 0.26 -23.25 -0.44
CA ALA A 27 -0.24 -23.76 -1.70
C ALA A 27 0.90 -24.28 -2.58
N LEU A 28 0.73 -25.49 -3.09
CA LEU A 28 1.59 -26.13 -4.08
C LEU A 28 1.11 -25.87 -5.51
N ASN A 29 -0.16 -25.51 -5.70
CA ASN A 29 -0.75 -25.33 -7.02
C ASN A 29 -1.90 -24.30 -6.97
N LEU A 30 -2.48 -23.98 -8.14
CA LEU A 30 -3.54 -22.99 -8.25
C LEU A 30 -4.85 -23.40 -7.55
N ARG A 31 -5.16 -24.69 -7.44
CA ARG A 31 -6.37 -25.15 -6.73
C ARG A 31 -6.26 -24.88 -5.23
N GLU A 32 -5.11 -25.20 -4.64
CA GLU A 32 -4.82 -24.90 -3.24
C GLU A 32 -4.71 -23.39 -2.99
N LEU A 33 -4.10 -22.64 -3.93
CA LEU A 33 -4.04 -21.18 -3.83
C LEU A 33 -5.45 -20.59 -3.76
N ARG A 34 -6.33 -21.00 -4.67
CA ARG A 34 -7.73 -20.56 -4.70
C ARG A 34 -8.48 -20.91 -3.42
N GLU A 35 -8.33 -22.15 -2.93
CA GLU A 35 -8.98 -22.58 -1.68
C GLU A 35 -8.53 -21.74 -0.49
N HIS A 36 -7.23 -21.45 -0.41
CA HIS A 36 -6.69 -20.61 0.65
C HIS A 36 -7.13 -19.15 0.49
N LEU A 37 -7.08 -18.57 -0.70
CA LEU A 37 -7.58 -17.21 -0.98
C LEU A 37 -9.03 -17.03 -0.50
N ALA A 38 -9.89 -18.04 -0.69
CA ALA A 38 -11.28 -17.99 -0.26
C ALA A 38 -11.49 -17.95 1.27
N SER A 39 -10.46 -18.26 2.07
CA SER A 39 -10.62 -18.47 3.52
C SER A 39 -9.53 -17.86 4.40
N VAL A 40 -8.49 -17.25 3.83
CA VAL A 40 -7.47 -16.51 4.58
C VAL A 40 -8.02 -15.20 5.12
N ASP A 41 -7.37 -14.67 6.15
CA ASP A 41 -7.66 -13.33 6.64
C ASP A 41 -7.31 -12.28 5.56
N PRO A 42 -8.12 -11.22 5.37
CA PRO A 42 -7.82 -10.15 4.42
C PRO A 42 -6.42 -9.53 4.59
N ASP A 43 -5.93 -9.45 5.83
CA ASP A 43 -4.59 -8.92 6.13
C ASP A 43 -3.47 -9.77 5.51
N SER A 44 -3.74 -11.04 5.18
CA SER A 44 -2.81 -11.86 4.41
C SER A 44 -2.71 -11.41 2.96
N ILE A 45 -3.83 -11.03 2.34
CA ILE A 45 -3.83 -10.48 0.97
C ILE A 45 -3.12 -9.12 0.98
N TYR A 46 -3.48 -8.26 1.93
CA TYR A 46 -2.80 -6.98 2.14
C TYR A 46 -1.29 -7.16 2.28
N HIS A 47 -0.85 -8.16 3.06
CA HIS A 47 0.56 -8.47 3.23
C HIS A 47 1.26 -8.80 1.90
N HIS A 48 0.65 -9.63 1.07
CA HIS A 48 1.25 -10.09 -0.18
C HIS A 48 1.26 -9.04 -1.30
N PHE A 49 0.53 -7.93 -1.13
CA PHE A 49 0.63 -6.75 -1.99
C PHE A 49 1.57 -5.69 -1.40
N TRP A 50 1.38 -5.32 -0.13
CA TRP A 50 2.02 -4.15 0.46
C TRP A 50 3.22 -4.46 1.35
N GLY A 51 3.29 -5.67 1.91
CA GLY A 51 4.30 -6.07 2.89
C GLY A 51 5.72 -6.06 2.32
N GLY A 52 5.87 -6.11 1.00
CA GLY A 52 7.15 -5.96 0.31
C GLY A 52 7.81 -4.60 0.51
N LEU A 53 7.01 -3.52 0.59
CA LEU A 53 7.51 -2.14 0.66
C LEU A 53 8.25 -1.82 1.97
N LEU A 54 7.86 -2.44 3.07
CA LEU A 54 8.46 -2.22 4.39
C LEU A 54 9.60 -3.19 4.72
N ARG A 55 9.86 -4.17 3.85
CA ARG A 55 10.93 -5.14 4.04
C ARG A 55 12.18 -4.67 3.31
N PRO A 56 13.37 -4.71 3.96
CA PRO A 56 14.63 -4.56 3.24
C PRO A 56 14.72 -5.63 2.15
N ARG A 57 14.72 -5.23 0.88
CA ARG A 57 15.01 -6.09 -0.26
C ARG A 57 16.36 -5.67 -0.86
N PHE A 58 17.14 -6.65 -1.30
CA PHE A 58 18.46 -6.39 -1.92
C PHE A 58 18.33 -6.12 -3.43
N ASP A 59 17.17 -6.42 -4.01
CA ASP A 59 16.84 -6.36 -5.43
C ASP A 59 15.47 -5.70 -5.66
N ASP A 60 15.35 -5.06 -6.82
CA ASP A 60 14.07 -4.54 -7.35
C ASP A 60 13.24 -5.73 -7.86
N PRO A 61 12.06 -6.00 -7.29
CA PRO A 61 11.32 -7.20 -7.64
C PRO A 61 10.70 -7.08 -9.04
N GLU A 62 10.86 -8.14 -9.84
CA GLU A 62 10.20 -8.28 -11.15
C GLU A 62 8.67 -8.15 -11.09
N PHE A 63 8.09 -8.40 -9.91
CA PHE A 63 6.65 -8.27 -9.64
C PHE A 63 6.41 -7.59 -8.29
N ASN A 64 5.46 -6.66 -8.25
CA ASN A 64 5.13 -5.89 -7.04
C ASN A 64 4.33 -6.66 -5.99
N ASN A 65 3.68 -7.76 -6.39
CA ASN A 65 2.96 -8.63 -5.46
C ASN A 65 3.52 -10.07 -5.46
N ASP A 66 3.42 -10.71 -4.30
CA ASP A 66 3.99 -12.03 -4.08
C ASP A 66 3.25 -13.13 -4.89
N PHE A 67 1.97 -12.93 -5.25
CA PHE A 67 1.18 -13.90 -6.03
C PHE A 67 1.73 -14.02 -7.45
N ALA A 68 1.96 -12.89 -8.11
CA ALA A 68 2.58 -12.82 -9.43
C ALA A 68 4.01 -13.39 -9.41
N ALA A 69 4.81 -12.99 -8.41
CA ALA A 69 6.16 -13.52 -8.24
C ALA A 69 6.18 -15.05 -8.09
N TRP A 70 5.20 -15.61 -7.36
CA TRP A 70 5.08 -17.06 -7.20
C TRP A 70 4.56 -17.77 -8.44
N ALA A 71 3.59 -17.21 -9.15
CA ALA A 71 3.12 -17.76 -10.43
C ALA A 71 4.30 -17.89 -11.41
N TYR A 72 5.17 -16.88 -11.47
CA TYR A 72 6.35 -16.91 -12.32
C TYR A 72 7.41 -17.90 -11.84
N ARG A 73 7.86 -17.81 -10.58
CA ARG A 73 9.04 -18.56 -10.09
C ARG A 73 8.71 -19.96 -9.58
N GLY A 74 7.51 -20.12 -9.02
CA GLY A 74 7.01 -21.34 -8.40
C GLY A 74 6.32 -22.27 -9.40
N LEU A 75 5.43 -21.72 -10.23
CA LEU A 75 4.66 -22.49 -11.22
C LEU A 75 5.22 -22.43 -12.65
N ASN A 76 6.18 -21.54 -12.91
CA ASN A 76 6.70 -21.28 -14.26
C ASN A 76 5.60 -20.83 -15.24
N GLU A 77 4.64 -20.05 -14.76
CA GLU A 77 3.51 -19.52 -15.53
C GLU A 77 3.62 -18.01 -15.77
N GLY A 78 4.32 -17.63 -16.84
CA GLY A 78 4.48 -16.22 -17.22
C GLY A 78 3.15 -15.49 -17.46
N LYS A 79 2.22 -16.09 -18.22
CA LYS A 79 0.91 -15.48 -18.54
C LYS A 79 0.10 -15.16 -17.27
N LEU A 80 0.09 -16.08 -16.30
CA LEU A 80 -0.60 -15.85 -15.03
C LEU A 80 0.11 -14.77 -14.21
N ALA A 81 1.45 -14.80 -14.17
CA ALA A 81 2.24 -13.82 -13.45
C ALA A 81 2.01 -12.40 -13.96
N GLU A 82 1.96 -12.20 -15.28
CA GLU A 82 1.63 -10.91 -15.89
C GLU A 82 0.23 -10.43 -15.49
N ARG A 83 -0.78 -11.30 -15.59
CA ARG A 83 -2.17 -10.98 -15.19
C ARG A 83 -2.27 -10.59 -13.72
N LEU A 84 -1.60 -11.32 -12.83
CA LEU A 84 -1.57 -11.01 -11.41
C LEU A 84 -0.72 -9.77 -11.12
N GLY A 85 0.32 -9.51 -11.92
CA GLY A 85 1.28 -8.43 -11.71
C GLY A 85 0.72 -7.04 -12.01
N VAL A 86 -0.29 -6.95 -12.89
CA VAL A 86 -0.96 -5.68 -13.23
C VAL A 86 -2.06 -5.28 -12.24
N ILE A 87 -2.39 -6.13 -11.27
CA ILE A 87 -3.39 -5.80 -10.25
C ILE A 87 -2.86 -4.68 -9.38
N ASP A 88 -3.53 -3.54 -9.41
CA ASP A 88 -3.31 -2.44 -8.47
C ASP A 88 -4.29 -2.57 -7.29
N PRO A 89 -3.81 -2.84 -6.06
CA PRO A 89 -4.68 -2.95 -4.89
C PRO A 89 -5.45 -1.67 -4.55
N THR A 90 -5.08 -0.51 -5.11
CA THR A 90 -5.76 0.77 -4.90
C THR A 90 -7.00 0.98 -5.77
N ASP A 91 -7.18 0.16 -6.81
CA ASP A 91 -8.38 0.17 -7.66
C ASP A 91 -9.60 -0.46 -6.97
N PHE A 92 -9.39 -1.12 -5.82
CA PHE A 92 -10.42 -1.84 -5.09
C PHE A 92 -10.87 -1.07 -3.85
N PRO A 93 -12.19 -1.04 -3.55
CA PRO A 93 -12.71 -0.32 -2.40
C PRO A 93 -12.31 -0.96 -1.07
N ASP A 94 -12.12 -2.28 -1.05
CA ASP A 94 -11.66 -3.05 0.10
C ASP A 94 -10.89 -4.31 -0.32
N LEU A 95 -10.35 -5.02 0.68
CA LEU A 95 -9.56 -6.23 0.47
C LEU A 95 -10.39 -7.44 0.03
N GLU A 96 -11.70 -7.43 0.23
CA GLU A 96 -12.59 -8.49 -0.24
C GLU A 96 -12.88 -8.36 -1.73
N ASP A 97 -12.99 -7.14 -2.26
CA ASP A 97 -13.01 -6.87 -3.69
C ASP A 97 -11.70 -7.32 -4.37
N LEU A 98 -10.55 -6.95 -3.79
CA LEU A 98 -9.25 -7.44 -4.26
C LEU A 98 -9.13 -8.97 -4.21
N ARG A 99 -9.66 -9.60 -3.15
CA ARG A 99 -9.72 -11.06 -3.03
C ARG A 99 -10.51 -11.69 -4.16
N ARG A 100 -11.67 -11.13 -4.51
CA ARG A 100 -12.52 -11.63 -5.59
C ARG A 100 -11.79 -11.59 -6.92
N GLU A 101 -11.15 -10.48 -7.24
CA GLU A 101 -10.34 -10.36 -8.47
C GLU A 101 -9.23 -11.43 -8.54
N LEU A 102 -8.50 -11.63 -7.44
CA LEU A 102 -7.47 -12.67 -7.38
C LEU A 102 -8.05 -14.07 -7.63
N ILE A 103 -9.20 -14.38 -7.03
CA ILE A 103 -9.87 -15.66 -7.21
C ILE A 103 -10.33 -15.81 -8.66
N ASP A 104 -10.94 -14.79 -9.24
CA ASP A 104 -11.47 -14.81 -10.60
C ASP A 104 -10.35 -15.04 -11.62
N ILE A 105 -9.20 -14.36 -11.49
CA ILE A 105 -8.03 -14.57 -12.35
C ILE A 105 -7.49 -16.00 -12.21
N VAL A 106 -7.44 -16.54 -10.99
CA VAL A 106 -6.96 -17.90 -10.75
C VAL A 106 -7.94 -18.95 -11.28
N GLU A 107 -9.24 -18.73 -11.13
CA GLU A 107 -10.30 -19.61 -11.64
C GLU A 107 -10.31 -19.62 -13.18
N GLU A 108 -10.24 -18.46 -13.82
CA GLU A 108 -10.14 -18.39 -15.28
C GLU A 108 -8.89 -19.12 -15.79
N ARG A 109 -7.75 -18.95 -15.12
CA ARG A 109 -6.52 -19.67 -15.48
C ARG A 109 -6.66 -21.19 -15.31
N LEU A 110 -7.38 -21.64 -14.29
CA LEU A 110 -7.67 -23.06 -14.06
C LEU A 110 -8.60 -23.63 -15.14
N GLU A 111 -9.53 -22.83 -15.68
CA GLU A 111 -10.41 -23.21 -16.79
C GLU A 111 -9.66 -23.26 -18.13
N GLU A 112 -8.70 -22.37 -18.36
CA GLU A 112 -7.85 -22.36 -19.55
C GLU A 112 -6.87 -23.55 -19.62
N SER A 113 -6.61 -24.24 -18.50
CA SER A 113 -5.53 -25.23 -18.38
C SER A 113 -6.07 -26.64 -18.13
N ASP A 114 -5.86 -27.55 -19.07
CA ASP A 114 -6.15 -28.98 -18.87
C ASP A 114 -5.25 -29.62 -17.78
N VAL A 115 -4.07 -29.03 -17.54
CA VAL A 115 -3.10 -29.49 -16.55
C VAL A 115 -2.80 -28.37 -15.57
N VAL A 116 -2.87 -28.68 -14.27
CA VAL A 116 -2.48 -27.76 -13.19
C VAL A 116 -1.05 -28.09 -12.77
N PRO A 117 -0.08 -27.19 -12.96
CA PRO A 117 1.29 -27.43 -12.54
C PRO A 117 1.39 -27.45 -11.01
N TRP A 118 2.40 -28.17 -10.53
CA TRP A 118 2.76 -28.22 -9.12
C TRP A 118 4.08 -27.50 -8.92
N ALA A 119 4.10 -26.58 -7.97
CA ALA A 119 5.32 -25.98 -7.48
C ALA A 119 6.18 -27.04 -6.76
N PRO A 120 7.51 -26.97 -6.90
CA PRO A 120 8.42 -27.73 -6.04
C PRO A 120 8.14 -27.48 -4.55
N HIS A 121 8.40 -28.49 -3.70
CA HIS A 121 8.15 -28.38 -2.26
C HIS A 121 8.94 -27.27 -1.55
N ASP A 122 10.05 -26.82 -2.10
CA ASP A 122 10.84 -25.69 -1.61
C ASP A 122 10.38 -24.32 -2.17
N ARG A 123 9.35 -24.31 -3.02
CA ARG A 123 8.81 -23.12 -3.70
C ARG A 123 7.29 -22.99 -3.56
N GLN A 124 6.74 -23.48 -2.45
CA GLN A 124 5.31 -23.34 -2.14
C GLN A 124 4.98 -21.88 -1.87
N PHE A 125 3.76 -21.46 -2.23
CA PHE A 125 3.26 -20.18 -1.77
C PHE A 125 2.98 -20.28 -0.28
N ASN A 126 3.58 -19.40 0.52
CA ASN A 126 3.35 -19.37 1.96
C ASN A 126 2.48 -18.17 2.30
N PHE A 127 1.27 -18.41 2.81
CA PHE A 127 0.40 -17.33 3.26
C PHE A 127 0.95 -16.75 4.55
N ILE A 128 1.26 -15.46 4.51
CA ILE A 128 1.74 -14.67 5.64
C ILE A 128 0.70 -13.58 5.90
N THR A 129 0.44 -13.30 7.17
CA THR A 129 -0.35 -12.13 7.58
C THR A 129 0.55 -11.11 8.28
N THR A 130 0.05 -9.89 8.43
CA THR A 130 0.78 -8.79 9.06
C THR A 130 0.08 -8.30 10.32
N HIS A 131 0.86 -8.02 11.35
CA HIS A 131 0.42 -7.12 12.41
C HIS A 131 1.20 -5.81 12.33
N MET A 132 0.50 -4.69 12.22
CA MET A 132 1.12 -3.37 12.19
C MET A 132 1.25 -2.82 13.60
N VAL A 133 2.47 -2.45 13.98
CA VAL A 133 2.76 -1.75 15.23
C VAL A 133 2.96 -0.28 14.91
N VAL A 134 2.08 0.56 15.45
CA VAL A 134 2.09 2.02 15.24
C VAL A 134 2.68 2.70 16.46
N PHE A 135 3.58 3.64 16.23
CA PHE A 135 4.23 4.41 17.28
C PHE A 135 4.05 5.91 17.04
N ASP A 136 3.83 6.64 18.13
CA ASP A 136 3.77 8.09 18.12
C ASP A 136 5.20 8.65 18.13
N THR A 137 5.54 9.48 17.16
CA THR A 137 6.86 10.13 17.11
C THR A 137 6.95 11.34 18.04
N HIS A 138 5.83 11.72 18.66
CA HIS A 138 5.61 12.94 19.44
C HIS A 138 5.82 14.26 18.67
N LYS A 139 6.07 14.20 17.35
CA LYS A 139 6.10 15.37 16.48
C LYS A 139 4.68 15.74 16.07
N ARG A 140 4.38 17.03 16.08
CA ARG A 140 3.09 17.61 15.73
C ARG A 140 3.29 18.78 14.79
N LEU A 141 2.60 18.79 13.65
CA LEU A 141 2.58 19.93 12.73
C LEU A 141 1.30 20.73 12.98
N LYS A 142 1.40 22.05 13.03
CA LYS A 142 0.26 22.95 13.24
C LYS A 142 -0.13 23.68 11.96
N ASP A 143 0.79 23.81 11.01
CA ASP A 143 0.58 24.46 9.71
C ASP A 143 0.97 23.48 8.58
N PRO A 144 0.14 23.32 7.53
CA PRO A 144 0.46 22.53 6.35
C PRO A 144 1.81 22.86 5.69
N LYS A 145 2.29 24.10 5.78
CA LYS A 145 3.61 24.51 5.28
C LYS A 145 4.76 23.76 5.96
N GLU A 146 4.57 23.28 7.19
CA GLU A 146 5.59 22.50 7.90
C GLU A 146 5.86 21.14 7.21
N LEU A 147 4.95 20.65 6.34
CA LEU A 147 5.18 19.44 5.54
C LEU A 147 6.38 19.56 4.62
N VAL A 148 6.71 20.77 4.14
CA VAL A 148 7.90 21.02 3.30
C VAL A 148 9.18 20.61 4.01
N VAL A 149 9.25 20.83 5.32
CA VAL A 149 10.42 20.46 6.14
C VAL A 149 10.27 19.05 6.71
N ALA A 150 9.07 18.63 7.09
CA ALA A 150 8.86 17.36 7.77
C ALA A 150 8.98 16.14 6.85
N VAL A 151 8.34 16.17 5.67
CA VAL A 151 8.20 15.00 4.77
C VAL A 151 9.53 14.43 4.28
N PRO A 152 10.54 15.24 3.89
CA PRO A 152 11.86 14.73 3.49
C PRO A 152 12.56 13.90 4.58
N HIS A 153 12.18 14.10 5.85
CA HIS A 153 12.79 13.45 7.01
C HIS A 153 11.91 12.39 7.64
N LEU A 154 10.75 12.08 7.05
CA LEU A 154 9.94 10.95 7.48
C LEU A 154 10.66 9.63 7.19
N SER A 155 10.50 8.69 8.11
CA SER A 155 10.90 7.31 7.87
C SER A 155 10.00 6.70 6.80
N LEU A 156 10.46 5.59 6.20
CA LEU A 156 9.63 4.86 5.23
C LEU A 156 8.36 4.31 5.89
N GLY A 157 8.44 3.90 7.17
CA GLY A 157 7.28 3.49 7.95
C GLY A 157 6.25 4.60 8.14
N SER A 158 6.67 5.85 8.36
CA SER A 158 5.77 7.00 8.39
C SER A 158 5.09 7.25 7.06
N ILE A 159 5.82 7.16 5.94
CA ILE A 159 5.25 7.35 4.60
C ILE A 159 4.23 6.27 4.30
N PHE A 160 4.58 5.01 4.56
CA PHE A 160 3.65 3.89 4.43
C PHE A 160 2.40 4.09 5.29
N TYR A 161 2.58 4.44 6.56
CA TYR A 161 1.47 4.61 7.50
C TYR A 161 0.51 5.72 7.09
N HIS A 162 1.05 6.89 6.73
CA HIS A 162 0.26 8.08 6.45
C HIS A 162 -0.29 8.14 5.04
N PHE A 163 0.41 7.56 4.05
CA PHE A 163 0.02 7.68 2.64
C PHE A 163 -0.64 6.43 2.05
N ILE A 164 -0.29 5.24 2.57
CA ILE A 164 -0.75 3.95 2.04
C ILE A 164 -1.79 3.34 2.99
N ASP A 165 -1.37 2.93 4.19
CA ASP A 165 -2.26 2.25 5.14
C ASP A 165 -3.42 3.15 5.59
N ALA A 166 -3.20 4.47 5.65
CA ALA A 166 -4.26 5.46 5.89
C ALA A 166 -5.45 5.32 4.93
N ARG A 167 -5.21 5.02 3.65
CA ARG A 167 -6.29 4.84 2.65
C ARG A 167 -7.18 3.63 2.94
N ARG A 168 -6.75 2.71 3.82
CA ARG A 168 -7.59 1.61 4.32
C ARG A 168 -8.28 1.96 5.64
N ARG A 169 -7.64 2.80 6.46
CA ARG A 169 -8.11 3.15 7.81
C ARG A 169 -9.11 4.29 7.85
N THR A 170 -9.07 5.21 6.88
CA THR A 170 -9.96 6.37 6.87
C THR A 170 -11.30 6.03 6.21
N PRO A 171 -12.44 6.59 6.69
CA PRO A 171 -13.76 6.30 6.11
C PRO A 171 -13.92 6.64 4.63
N ASN A 172 -13.12 7.57 4.12
CA ASN A 172 -13.17 8.05 2.73
C ASN A 172 -12.11 7.41 1.83
N ASN A 173 -11.38 6.41 2.33
CA ASN A 173 -10.26 5.77 1.65
C ASN A 173 -9.17 6.73 1.14
N ILE A 174 -8.91 7.81 1.90
CA ILE A 174 -7.89 8.81 1.59
C ILE A 174 -6.71 8.73 2.56
N ASP A 175 -5.57 9.26 2.16
CA ASP A 175 -4.41 9.37 3.04
C ASP A 175 -4.59 10.43 4.13
N ASP A 176 -3.78 10.31 5.18
CA ASP A 176 -3.83 11.19 6.34
C ASP A 176 -3.48 12.65 5.95
N PHE A 177 -2.64 12.89 4.93
CA PHE A 177 -2.30 14.24 4.49
C PHE A 177 -3.51 14.93 3.85
N ARG A 178 -4.16 14.29 2.88
CA ARG A 178 -5.41 14.79 2.27
C ARG A 178 -6.48 15.00 3.33
N SER A 179 -6.66 14.02 4.22
CA SER A 179 -7.64 14.14 5.30
C SER A 179 -7.38 15.34 6.22
N TRP A 180 -6.12 15.64 6.53
CA TRP A 180 -5.78 16.80 7.36
C TRP A 180 -5.94 18.12 6.61
N LEU A 181 -5.53 18.17 5.33
CA LEU A 181 -5.67 19.35 4.49
C LEU A 181 -7.14 19.73 4.25
N GLN A 182 -8.04 18.75 4.13
CA GLN A 182 -9.49 18.98 4.05
C GLN A 182 -10.04 19.72 5.28
N GLY A 183 -9.38 19.59 6.43
CA GLY A 183 -9.73 20.35 7.64
C GLY A 183 -9.65 21.86 7.45
N TYR A 184 -8.83 22.34 6.51
CA TYR A 184 -8.68 23.75 6.17
C TYR A 184 -9.72 24.22 5.12
N GLY A 185 -10.69 23.39 4.74
CA GLY A 185 -11.63 23.71 3.66
C GLY A 185 -10.93 23.80 2.30
N ASP A 186 -11.42 24.67 1.43
CA ASP A 186 -11.02 24.68 0.01
C ASP A 186 -9.63 25.31 -0.26
N PHE A 187 -8.93 25.82 0.76
CA PHE A 187 -7.63 26.50 0.59
C PHE A 187 -6.57 25.62 -0.07
N HIS A 188 -6.61 24.31 0.19
CA HIS A 188 -5.61 23.35 -0.30
C HIS A 188 -6.16 22.39 -1.36
N GLU A 189 -7.28 22.71 -1.99
CA GLU A 189 -7.96 21.83 -2.97
C GLU A 189 -7.02 21.36 -4.10
N LYS A 190 -6.21 22.27 -4.64
CA LYS A 190 -5.23 21.93 -5.69
C LYS A 190 -4.20 20.90 -5.19
N LEU A 191 -3.70 21.04 -3.97
CA LEU A 191 -2.73 20.10 -3.39
C LEU A 191 -3.40 18.75 -3.09
N ILE A 192 -4.64 18.77 -2.59
CA ILE A 192 -5.43 17.55 -2.34
C ILE A 192 -5.62 16.76 -3.63
N GLN A 193 -5.95 17.42 -4.74
CA GLN A 193 -6.10 16.78 -6.05
C GLN A 193 -4.78 16.23 -6.59
N GLN A 194 -3.67 16.95 -6.39
CA GLN A 194 -2.34 16.45 -6.77
C GLN A 194 -1.97 15.20 -5.97
N LEU A 195 -2.15 15.21 -4.65
CA LEU A 195 -1.91 14.04 -3.79
C LEU A 195 -2.79 12.84 -4.18
N ALA A 196 -4.04 13.10 -4.59
CA ALA A 196 -4.96 12.04 -5.01
C ALA A 196 -4.50 11.34 -6.30
N SER A 197 -3.74 12.01 -7.15
CA SER A 197 -3.21 11.45 -8.40
C SER A 197 -1.92 10.63 -8.24
N VAL A 198 -1.33 10.61 -7.04
CA VAL A 198 -0.10 9.85 -6.79
C VAL A 198 -0.43 8.38 -6.59
N ASP A 199 0.24 7.56 -7.39
CA ASP A 199 0.27 6.11 -7.30
C ASP A 199 1.16 5.66 -6.13
N PRO A 200 0.60 4.98 -5.12
CA PRO A 200 1.40 4.52 -3.99
C PRO A 200 1.96 3.09 -4.15
N PHE A 201 1.57 2.34 -5.20
CA PHE A 201 1.83 0.91 -5.32
C PHE A 201 3.08 0.56 -6.11
N PHE A 202 3.32 1.24 -7.23
CA PHE A 202 4.47 0.95 -8.10
C PHE A 202 5.81 1.52 -7.61
N PRO A 203 5.90 2.75 -7.05
CA PRO A 203 7.18 3.28 -6.59
C PRO A 203 7.63 2.64 -5.26
N THR A 204 8.93 2.69 -5.00
CA THR A 204 9.45 2.41 -3.65
C THR A 204 9.01 3.48 -2.66
N LEU A 205 9.01 3.18 -1.36
CA LEU A 205 8.67 4.18 -0.33
C LEU A 205 9.64 5.38 -0.30
N ALA A 206 10.88 5.19 -0.75
CA ALA A 206 11.85 6.27 -0.85
C ALA A 206 11.50 7.22 -1.99
N GLU A 207 11.20 6.68 -3.18
CA GLU A 207 10.74 7.47 -4.33
C GLU A 207 9.43 8.18 -4.02
N LEU A 208 8.48 7.49 -3.37
CA LEU A 208 7.21 8.07 -2.95
C LEU A 208 7.41 9.23 -1.96
N ARG A 209 8.33 9.10 -1.00
CA ARG A 209 8.69 10.20 -0.10
C ARG A 209 9.25 11.39 -0.88
N ASP A 210 10.11 11.15 -1.85
CA ASP A 210 10.77 12.19 -2.62
C ASP A 210 9.77 12.91 -3.54
N GLU A 211 8.84 12.18 -4.15
CA GLU A 211 7.71 12.73 -4.93
C GLU A 211 6.80 13.61 -4.07
N LEU A 212 6.36 13.10 -2.91
CA LEU A 212 5.54 13.87 -1.96
C LEU A 212 6.28 15.12 -1.47
N SER A 213 7.57 14.99 -1.16
CA SER A 213 8.42 16.12 -0.75
C SER A 213 8.47 17.20 -1.82
N ALA A 214 8.68 16.81 -3.09
CA ALA A 214 8.69 17.74 -4.21
C ALA A 214 7.33 18.41 -4.41
N MET A 215 6.23 17.66 -4.26
CA MET A 215 4.87 18.19 -4.38
C MET A 215 4.58 19.27 -3.33
N PHE A 216 4.86 18.99 -2.04
CA PHE A 216 4.67 19.97 -0.97
C PHE A 216 5.53 21.21 -1.19
N LYS A 217 6.80 21.02 -1.54
CA LYS A 217 7.72 22.13 -1.82
C LYS A 217 7.21 23.02 -2.97
N ASN A 218 6.85 22.41 -4.10
CA ASN A 218 6.37 23.15 -5.27
C ASN A 218 5.07 23.91 -4.98
N TYR A 219 4.18 23.35 -4.17
CA TYR A 219 2.93 24.00 -3.81
C TYR A 219 3.13 25.18 -2.85
N PHE A 220 3.95 25.02 -1.79
CA PHE A 220 4.09 26.04 -0.73
C PHE A 220 5.20 27.07 -0.98
N GLU A 221 6.26 26.71 -1.68
CA GLU A 221 7.37 27.61 -2.02
C GLU A 221 7.31 28.13 -3.46
N GLY A 222 6.60 27.42 -4.35
CA GLY A 222 6.56 27.70 -5.79
C GLY A 222 5.39 28.58 -6.26
N ALA A 223 4.52 29.07 -5.37
CA ALA A 223 3.51 30.06 -5.72
C ALA A 223 4.10 31.48 -5.65
N PRO A 224 4.27 32.21 -6.77
CA PRO A 224 4.44 33.65 -6.69
C PRO A 224 3.17 34.22 -6.07
N SER A 225 3.35 35.10 -5.09
CA SER A 225 2.28 35.91 -4.50
C SER A 225 1.58 36.78 -5.54
#